data_AF-A0A964BMI5-F1
#
_entry.id   AF-A0A964BMI5-F1
#
_cell.length_a   1.000
_cell.length_b   1.000
_cell.length_c   1.000
_cell.angle_alpha   90.00
_cell.angle_beta   90.00
_cell.angle_gamma   90.00
#
_symmetry.space_group_name_H-M   'P 1'
#
loop_
_entity.id
_entity.type
_entity.pdbx_description
1 polymer ?
#
loop_
_entity_poly.entity_id
_entity_poly.type
_entity_poly.pdbx_seq_one_letter_code
_entity_poly.pdbx_strand_id
1 'polypeptide(L)'
;MRTIAQERAHVELMIELEKQAQDWRDMKLRRALIPADWGRLETTAPVRPRRKKVTVALDEDVARWFRGLGAGYHGRINAVLRTYMLALISKEVLSRGDRNRHGEEIWGKAAPKRKEE
;
A
#
# COMPACT_ATOMS: atom_id res chain seq x y z
N MET A 1 -26.85 33.48 15.98
CA MET A 1 -26.00 32.74 16.94
C MET A 1 -26.65 31.40 17.22
N ARG A 2 -25.87 30.30 17.21
CA ARG A 2 -26.36 29.00 17.67
C ARG A 2 -26.51 29.04 19.19
N THR A 3 -27.54 28.38 19.71
CA THR A 3 -27.68 28.17 21.16
C THR A 3 -26.61 27.20 21.65
N ILE A 4 -26.35 27.18 22.97
CA ILE A 4 -25.38 26.23 23.57
C ILE A 4 -25.72 24.78 23.23
N ALA A 5 -27.02 24.44 23.20
CA ALA A 5 -27.49 23.11 22.81
C ALA A 5 -27.20 22.80 21.33
N GLN A 6 -27.43 23.77 20.44
CA GLN A 6 -27.11 23.63 19.01
C GLN A 6 -25.60 23.52 18.76
N GLU A 7 -24.78 24.21 19.55
CA GLU A 7 -23.32 24.15 19.43
C GLU A 7 -22.78 22.78 19.87
N ARG A 8 -23.28 22.22 20.99
CA ARG A 8 -22.94 20.86 21.43
C ARG A 8 -23.33 19.80 20.40
N ALA A 9 -24.57 19.87 19.91
CA ALA A 9 -25.05 18.94 18.89
C ALA A 9 -24.24 19.05 17.58
N HIS A 10 -23.81 20.27 17.21
CA HIS A 10 -22.94 20.48 16.06
C HIS A 10 -21.57 19.84 16.26
N VAL A 11 -20.94 20.03 17.42
CA VAL A 11 -19.64 19.42 17.72
C VAL A 11 -19.72 17.90 17.69
N GLU A 12 -20.74 17.30 18.30
CA GLU A 12 -20.95 15.85 18.27
C GLU A 12 -21.14 15.34 16.83
N LEU A 13 -21.98 16.02 16.04
CA LEU A 13 -22.17 15.68 14.63
C LEU A 13 -20.85 15.74 13.86
N MET A 14 -20.04 16.79 14.05
CA MET A 14 -18.76 16.93 13.35
C MET A 14 -17.77 15.82 13.73
N ILE A 15 -17.71 15.42 15.00
CA ILE A 15 -16.88 14.30 15.46
C ILE A 15 -17.32 12.99 14.79
N GLU A 16 -18.63 12.74 14.72
CA GLU A 16 -19.15 11.52 14.13
C GLU A 16 -18.92 11.47 12.62
N LEU A 17 -19.14 12.58 11.92
CA LEU A 17 -18.86 12.69 10.48
C LEU A 17 -17.38 12.47 10.17
N GLU A 18 -16.47 12.98 11.00
CA GLU A 18 -15.03 12.76 10.83
C GLU A 18 -14.66 11.28 10.99
N LYS A 19 -15.20 10.61 12.01
CA LYS A 19 -15.00 9.16 12.19
C LYS A 19 -15.49 8.37 10.98
N GLN A 20 -16.71 8.67 10.54
CA GLN A 20 -17.29 8.00 9.38
C GLN A 20 -16.48 8.25 8.10
N ALA A 21 -15.98 9.47 7.90
CA ALA A 21 -15.12 9.81 6.77
C ALA A 21 -13.80 9.03 6.83
N GLN A 22 -13.20 8.90 8.02
CA GLN A 22 -11.97 8.14 8.22
C GLN A 22 -12.18 6.65 7.95
N ASP A 23 -13.24 6.05 8.47
CA ASP A 23 -13.56 4.64 8.23
C ASP A 23 -13.75 4.34 6.74
N TRP A 24 -14.46 5.24 6.05
CA TRP A 24 -14.64 5.14 4.60
C TRP A 24 -13.32 5.24 3.84
N ARG A 25 -12.44 6.15 4.27
CA ARG A 25 -11.11 6.32 3.68
C ARG A 25 -10.27 5.07 3.88
N ASP A 26 -10.23 4.55 5.10
CA ASP A 26 -9.48 3.33 5.45
C ASP A 26 -9.99 2.12 4.68
N MET A 27 -11.31 1.94 4.58
CA MET A 27 -11.91 0.87 3.79
C MET A 27 -11.50 0.97 2.31
N LYS A 28 -11.58 2.17 1.72
CA LYS A 28 -11.19 2.40 0.33
C LYS A 28 -9.69 2.13 0.11
N LEU A 29 -8.83 2.61 1.00
CA LEU A 29 -7.39 2.39 0.94
C LEU A 29 -7.04 0.91 1.07
N ARG A 30 -7.63 0.20 2.04
CA ARG A 30 -7.44 -1.23 2.22
C ARG A 30 -7.83 -2.00 0.96
N ARG A 31 -8.99 -1.70 0.38
CA ARG A 31 -9.47 -2.36 -0.84
C ARG A 31 -8.60 -2.05 -2.06
N ALA A 32 -8.06 -0.84 -2.17
CA ALA A 32 -7.26 -0.41 -3.31
C ALA A 32 -5.80 -0.90 -3.23
N LEU A 33 -5.23 -0.95 -2.02
CA LEU A 33 -3.79 -1.13 -1.83
C LEU A 33 -3.40 -2.51 -1.30
N ILE A 34 -4.33 -3.29 -0.75
CA ILE A 34 -4.06 -4.64 -0.25
C ILE A 34 -4.59 -5.64 -1.28
N PRO A 35 -3.72 -6.34 -2.03
CA PRO A 35 -4.14 -7.39 -2.94
C PRO A 35 -4.91 -8.50 -2.23
N ALA A 36 -5.99 -8.98 -2.85
CA ALA A 36 -6.85 -10.02 -2.29
C ALA A 36 -6.09 -11.32 -1.95
N ASP A 37 -5.05 -11.64 -2.72
CA ASP A 37 -4.26 -12.86 -2.55
C ASP A 37 -3.26 -12.82 -1.38
N TRP A 38 -3.15 -11.70 -0.66
CA TRP A 38 -2.23 -11.59 0.49
C TRP A 38 -2.54 -12.63 1.58
N GLY A 39 -3.81 -12.96 1.79
CA GLY A 39 -4.22 -14.01 2.75
C GLY A 39 -3.76 -15.43 2.38
N ARG A 40 -3.32 -15.64 1.13
CA ARG A 40 -2.88 -16.95 0.62
C ARG A 40 -1.37 -17.03 0.42
N LEU A 41 -0.61 -16.00 0.76
CA LEU A 41 0.85 -15.95 0.54
C LEU A 41 1.62 -17.10 1.22
N GLU A 42 1.07 -17.65 2.31
CA GLU A 42 1.67 -18.78 3.04
C GLU A 42 1.56 -20.11 2.29
N THR A 43 0.46 -20.30 1.55
CA THR A 43 0.11 -21.55 0.87
C THR A 43 0.44 -21.54 -0.62
N THR A 44 0.37 -20.38 -1.28
CA THR A 44 0.48 -20.25 -2.74
C THR A 44 1.91 -20.01 -3.20
N ALA A 45 2.91 -20.60 -2.55
CA ALA A 45 4.30 -20.59 -3.05
C ALA A 45 4.69 -21.99 -3.51
N PRO A 46 4.21 -22.48 -4.69
CA PRO A 46 4.41 -23.87 -5.11
C PRO A 46 5.84 -24.14 -5.58
N VAL A 47 6.62 -23.09 -5.84
CA VAL A 47 8.02 -23.19 -6.27
C VAL A 47 8.82 -22.18 -5.46
N ARG A 48 9.69 -22.65 -4.55
CA ARG A 48 10.65 -21.76 -3.88
C ARG A 48 11.79 -21.51 -4.87
N PRO A 49 11.92 -20.31 -5.46
CA PRO A 49 13.11 -19.98 -6.24
C PRO A 49 14.33 -20.06 -5.33
N ARG A 50 15.52 -20.27 -5.92
CA ARG A 50 16.77 -20.30 -5.16
C ARG A 50 16.90 -19.03 -4.32
N ARG A 51 17.11 -19.22 -3.01
CA ARG A 51 17.28 -18.10 -2.07
C ARG A 51 18.74 -17.65 -2.11
N LYS A 52 18.96 -16.33 -2.19
CA LYS A 52 20.26 -15.72 -1.93
C LYS A 52 20.26 -15.20 -0.49
N LYS A 53 21.23 -15.63 0.32
CA LYS A 53 21.39 -15.11 1.68
C LYS A 53 21.93 -13.68 1.58
N VAL A 54 21.15 -12.72 2.07
CA VAL A 54 21.52 -11.31 2.18
C VAL A 54 21.21 -10.85 3.59
N THR A 55 22.02 -9.95 4.12
CA THR A 55 21.73 -9.28 5.39
C THR A 55 20.98 -7.99 5.06
N VAL A 56 19.76 -7.85 5.57
CA VAL A 56 18.95 -6.64 5.43
C VAL A 56 18.54 -6.17 6.81
N ALA A 57 18.62 -4.87 7.06
CA ALA A 57 18.06 -4.24 8.25
C ALA A 57 16.58 -3.96 8.00
N LEU A 58 15.72 -4.39 8.92
CA LEU A 58 14.30 -4.03 8.95
C LEU A 58 14.08 -3.16 10.17
N ASP A 59 13.09 -2.27 10.11
CA ASP A 59 12.66 -1.51 11.27
C ASP A 59 12.27 -2.44 12.43
N GLU A 60 12.52 -1.99 13.65
CA GLU A 60 12.42 -2.84 14.83
C GLU A 60 10.99 -3.37 15.05
N ASP A 61 10.00 -2.51 14.86
CA ASP A 61 8.58 -2.82 14.96
C ASP A 61 8.13 -3.81 13.88
N VAL A 62 8.58 -3.64 12.64
CA VAL A 62 8.32 -4.55 11.53
C VAL A 62 8.93 -5.92 11.82
N ALA A 63 10.20 -5.97 12.25
CA ALA A 63 10.87 -7.21 12.60
C ALA A 63 10.17 -7.95 13.74
N ARG A 64 9.74 -7.21 14.78
CA ARG A 64 9.00 -7.75 15.93
C ARG A 64 7.65 -8.31 15.52
N TRP A 65 6.90 -7.59 14.68
CA TRP A 65 5.60 -8.02 14.18
C TRP A 65 5.70 -9.31 13.37
N PHE A 66 6.62 -9.38 12.39
CA PHE A 66 6.80 -10.58 11.59
C PHE A 66 7.25 -11.78 12.44
N ARG A 67 8.12 -11.57 13.44
CA ARG A 67 8.49 -12.63 14.38
C ARG A 67 7.30 -13.15 15.19
N GLY A 68 6.37 -12.26 15.56
CA GLY A 68 5.13 -12.62 16.25
C GLY A 68 4.22 -13.57 15.47
N LEU A 69 4.34 -13.64 14.13
CA LEU A 69 3.58 -14.57 13.28
C LEU A 69 4.06 -16.03 13.37
N GLY A 70 5.08 -16.31 14.18
CA GLY A 70 5.56 -17.66 14.46
C GLY A 70 6.50 -18.22 13.38
N ALA A 71 6.61 -19.55 13.35
CA ALA A 71 7.53 -20.25 12.46
C ALA A 71 7.27 -19.90 10.99
N GLY A 72 8.35 -19.76 10.21
CA GLY A 72 8.26 -19.44 8.78
C GLY A 72 8.13 -17.95 8.43
N TYR A 73 8.24 -17.03 9.40
CA TYR A 73 8.13 -15.58 9.16
C TYR A 73 9.06 -15.04 8.07
N HIS A 74 10.29 -15.56 7.96
CA HIS A 74 11.21 -15.20 6.86
C HIS A 74 10.61 -15.50 5.47
N GLY A 75 9.81 -16.57 5.36
CA GLY A 75 9.08 -16.91 4.13
C GLY A 75 8.00 -15.89 3.81
N ARG A 76 7.26 -15.43 4.83
CA ARG A 76 6.23 -14.38 4.70
C ARG A 76 6.83 -13.05 4.26
N ILE A 77 7.92 -12.62 4.90
CA ILE A 77 8.67 -11.42 4.49
C ILE A 77 9.03 -11.51 3.01
N ASN A 78 9.62 -12.63 2.59
CA ASN A 78 10.02 -12.82 1.20
C ASN A 78 8.83 -12.87 0.22
N ALA A 79 7.68 -13.39 0.65
CA ALA A 79 6.46 -13.40 -0.16
C ALA A 79 5.93 -11.98 -0.39
N VAL A 80 5.87 -11.15 0.66
CA VAL A 80 5.44 -9.75 0.57
C VAL A 80 6.36 -8.96 -0.37
N LEU A 81 7.69 -9.08 -0.17
CA LEU A 81 8.67 -8.41 -1.03
C LEU A 81 8.57 -8.84 -2.49
N ARG A 82 8.31 -10.14 -2.74
CA ARG A 82 8.10 -10.65 -4.10
C ARG A 82 6.84 -10.09 -4.74
N THR A 83 5.72 -10.04 -4.01
CA THR A 83 4.47 -9.50 -4.55
C THR A 83 4.63 -8.03 -4.91
N TYR A 84 5.29 -7.24 -4.05
CA TYR A 84 5.59 -5.84 -4.36
C TYR A 84 6.48 -5.71 -5.61
N MET A 85 7.52 -6.54 -5.72
CA MET A 85 8.36 -6.59 -6.92
C MET A 85 7.56 -6.91 -8.19
N LEU A 86 6.68 -7.91 -8.15
CA LEU A 86 5.85 -8.29 -9.30
C LEU A 86 4.84 -7.19 -9.66
N ALA A 87 4.26 -6.50 -8.68
CA ALA A 87 3.37 -5.37 -8.92
C ALA A 87 4.07 -4.20 -9.63
N LEU A 88 5.33 -3.92 -9.29
CA LEU A 88 6.14 -2.91 -9.98
C LEU A 88 6.54 -3.34 -11.40
N ILE A 89 6.92 -4.61 -11.59
CA ILE A 89 7.32 -5.13 -12.92
C ILE A 89 6.12 -5.15 -13.88
N SER A 90 4.94 -5.54 -13.40
CA SER A 90 3.70 -5.56 -14.18
C SER A 90 3.10 -4.18 -14.43
N LYS A 91 3.62 -3.13 -13.79
CA LYS A 91 3.12 -1.73 -13.85
C LYS A 91 1.72 -1.53 -13.27
N GLU A 92 1.18 -2.53 -12.57
CA GLU A 92 -0.02 -2.39 -11.72
C GLU A 92 0.20 -1.40 -10.57
N VAL A 93 1.45 -1.31 -10.10
CA VAL A 93 1.90 -0.24 -9.22
C VAL A 93 2.99 0.55 -9.94
N LEU A 94 2.72 1.83 -10.18
CA LEU A 94 3.70 2.73 -10.78
C LEU A 94 4.73 3.16 -9.74
N SER A 95 6.00 2.92 -10.04
CA SER A 95 7.08 3.50 -9.24
C SER A 95 7.14 5.01 -9.45
N ARG A 96 7.81 5.73 -8.55
CA ARG A 96 8.10 7.16 -8.72
C ARG A 96 8.83 7.45 -10.03
N GLY A 97 9.65 6.51 -10.52
CA GLY A 97 10.34 6.61 -11.82
C GLY A 97 9.42 6.42 -13.03
N ASP A 98 8.21 5.89 -12.85
CA ASP A 98 7.22 5.66 -13.91
C ASP A 98 6.26 6.85 -14.08
N ARG A 99 6.47 7.93 -13.32
CA ARG A 99 5.68 9.17 -13.40
C ARG A 99 6.59 10.35 -13.76
N ASN A 100 6.09 11.26 -14.61
CA ASN A 100 6.79 12.51 -14.88
C ASN A 100 6.69 13.48 -13.67
N ARG A 101 7.39 14.60 -13.77
CA ARG A 101 7.32 15.74 -12.83
C ARG A 101 5.90 16.32 -12.65
N HIS A 102 4.96 16.01 -13.54
CA HIS A 102 3.55 16.41 -13.49
C HIS A 102 2.65 15.31 -12.92
N GLY A 103 3.20 14.16 -12.53
CA GLY A 103 2.47 13.02 -11.97
C GLY A 103 1.81 12.11 -13.01
N GLU A 104 2.00 12.38 -14.29
CA GLU A 104 1.46 11.56 -15.38
C GLU A 104 2.33 10.33 -15.61
N GLU A 105 1.68 9.21 -15.90
CA GLU A 105 2.34 7.96 -16.29
C GLU A 105 3.12 8.15 -17.61
N ILE A 106 4.42 7.91 -17.57
CA ILE A 106 5.32 8.01 -18.74
C ILE A 106 5.51 6.67 -19.46
N TRP A 107 5.11 5.57 -18.82
CA TRP A 107 5.24 4.24 -19.38
C TRP A 107 4.17 4.00 -20.46
N GLY A 108 4.57 3.54 -21.64
CA GLY A 108 3.67 3.22 -22.75
C GLY A 108 3.06 4.41 -23.52
N LYS A 109 3.26 5.66 -23.07
CA LYS A 109 2.85 6.86 -23.84
C LYS A 109 3.99 7.31 -24.75
N ALA A 110 3.69 7.54 -26.04
CA ALA A 110 4.64 8.12 -26.97
C ALA A 110 5.15 9.46 -26.41
N ALA A 111 6.47 9.66 -26.43
CA ALA A 111 7.07 10.92 -25.97
C ALA A 111 6.34 12.11 -26.63
N PRO A 112 6.00 13.17 -25.88
CA PRO A 112 5.33 14.32 -26.47
C PRO A 112 6.22 14.84 -27.60
N LYS A 113 5.71 14.87 -28.84
CA LYS A 113 6.45 15.42 -29.98
C LYS A 113 6.87 16.83 -29.59
N ARG A 114 8.18 17.03 -29.42
CA ARG A 114 8.76 18.35 -29.24
C ARG A 114 8.31 19.16 -30.46
N LYS A 115 7.44 20.16 -30.25
CA LYS A 115 7.15 21.13 -31.30
C LYS A 115 8.48 21.82 -31.57
N GLU A 116 9.08 21.53 -32.72
CA GLU A 116 10.16 22.34 -33.26
C GLU A 116 9.54 23.70 -33.58
N GLU A 117 10.02 24.73 -32.87
CA GLU A 117 9.78 26.14 -33.17
C GLU A 117 10.61 26.57 -34.37
#